data_AF-A0A8I0L2Q1-F1
#
_entry.id   AF-A0A8I0L2Q1-F1
#
_cell.length_a   1.000
_cell.length_b   1.000
_cell.length_c   1.000
_cell.angle_alpha   90.00
_cell.angle_beta   90.00
_cell.angle_gamma   90.00
#
_symmetry.space_group_name_H-M   'P 1'
#
loop_
_entity.id
_entity.type
_entity.pdbx_description
1 polymer ?
#
loop_
_entity_poly.entity_id
_entity_poly.type
_entity_poly.pdbx_seq_one_letter_code
_entity_poly.pdbx_strand_id
1 'polypeptide(L)'
;RTALLSLPHRVRRFERGESLWAAGTPFEKIFFFDAGLARTSIISVSGSNRVIAWQGPGTMFPVIHRNRFEIETRHLTEAVTAVAALE
;
A
#
# COMPACT_ATOMS: atom_id res chain seq x y z
N ARG A 1 14.51 -3.35 9.12
CA ARG A 1 14.86 -4.03 7.84
C ARG A 1 15.34 -5.46 8.05
N THR A 2 16.42 -5.72 8.81
CA THR A 2 16.96 -7.08 9.01
C THR A 2 15.94 -8.09 9.55
N ALA A 3 15.12 -7.70 10.53
CA ALA A 3 14.05 -8.56 11.06
C ALA A 3 12.90 -8.83 10.08
N LEU A 4 12.65 -7.92 9.12
CA LEU A 4 11.64 -8.14 8.07
C LEU A 4 12.15 -9.13 7.02
N LEU A 5 13.44 -9.03 6.67
CA LEU A 5 14.08 -9.95 5.73
C LEU A 5 14.18 -11.39 6.25
N SER A 6 14.12 -11.59 7.58
CA SER A 6 14.06 -12.92 8.18
C SER A 6 12.67 -13.56 8.18
N LEU A 7 11.61 -12.80 7.86
CA LEU A 7 10.26 -13.33 7.71
C LEU A 7 10.04 -13.80 6.26
N PRO A 8 9.16 -14.79 6.02
CA PRO A 8 8.73 -15.12 4.67
C PRO A 8 8.14 -13.89 4.00
N HIS A 9 8.68 -13.52 2.85
CA HIS A 9 8.26 -12.34 2.09
C HIS A 9 8.35 -12.59 0.60
N ARG A 10 7.65 -11.77 -0.18
CA ARG A 10 7.78 -11.72 -1.64
C ARG A 10 8.28 -10.36 -2.05
N VAL A 11 9.27 -10.31 -2.95
CA VAL A 11 9.66 -9.05 -3.58
C VAL A 11 8.62 -8.72 -4.65
N ARG A 12 7.92 -7.60 -4.46
CA ARG A 12 6.97 -7.04 -5.42
C ARG A 12 7.60 -5.82 -6.09
N ARG A 13 7.40 -5.72 -7.40
CA ARG A 13 7.78 -4.57 -8.20
C ARG A 13 6.53 -4.01 -8.87
N PHE A 14 6.48 -2.69 -8.94
CA PHE A 14 5.37 -1.96 -9.56
C PHE A 14 5.95 -0.86 -10.42
N GLU A 15 5.48 -0.76 -11.66
CA GLU A 15 5.77 0.34 -12.56
C GLU A 15 4.92 1.57 -12.20
N ARG A 16 5.35 2.74 -12.67
CA ARG A 16 4.59 3.98 -12.48
C ARG A 16 3.15 3.81 -12.97
N GLY A 17 2.20 4.17 -12.13
CA GLY A 17 0.76 4.09 -12.39
C GLY A 17 0.15 2.74 -12.05
N GLU A 18 0.95 1.71 -11.74
CA GLU A 18 0.40 0.43 -11.32
C GLU A 18 -0.19 0.50 -9.90
N SER A 19 -1.27 -0.25 -9.71
CA SER A 19 -1.94 -0.39 -8.42
C SER A 19 -1.21 -1.42 -7.55
N LEU A 20 -0.72 -0.98 -6.39
CA LEU A 20 -0.27 -1.85 -5.32
C LEU A 20 -1.47 -2.48 -4.60
N TRP A 21 -2.54 -1.70 -4.44
CA TRP A 21 -3.77 -2.11 -3.78
C TRP A 21 -4.96 -1.51 -4.50
N ALA A 22 -5.83 -2.36 -5.05
CA ALA A 22 -7.01 -1.91 -5.76
C ALA A 22 -8.17 -1.62 -4.79
N ALA A 23 -8.98 -0.62 -5.14
CA ALA A 23 -10.23 -0.35 -4.43
C ALA A 23 -11.17 -1.57 -4.48
N GLY A 24 -11.99 -1.72 -3.45
CA GLY A 24 -12.93 -2.83 -3.27
C GLY A 24 -12.35 -4.03 -2.52
N THR A 25 -11.04 -4.08 -2.29
CA THR A 25 -10.40 -5.16 -1.52
C THR A 25 -9.94 -4.65 -0.16
N PRO A 26 -10.29 -5.32 0.96
CA PRO A 26 -9.75 -4.96 2.26
C PRO A 26 -8.23 -5.16 2.27
N PHE A 27 -7.53 -4.55 3.22
CA PHE A 27 -6.11 -4.78 3.40
C PHE A 27 -5.82 -6.21 3.86
N GLU A 28 -5.07 -6.96 3.05
CA GLU A 28 -4.69 -8.36 3.33
C GLU A 28 -3.19 -8.55 3.53
N LYS A 29 -2.36 -7.63 3.04
CA LYS A 29 -0.90 -7.75 3.01
C LYS A 29 -0.25 -6.45 3.42
N ILE A 30 0.94 -6.55 3.98
CA ILE A 30 1.73 -5.42 4.45
C ILE A 30 2.90 -5.24 3.50
N PHE A 31 3.11 -4.02 3.00
CA PHE A 31 4.28 -3.69 2.21
C PHE A 31 5.32 -2.97 3.05
N PHE A 32 6.56 -3.45 3.02
CA PHE A 32 7.74 -2.67 3.41
C PHE A 32 8.43 -2.13 2.16
N PHE A 33 8.53 -0.82 2.04
CA PHE A 33 9.02 -0.16 0.82
C PHE A 33 10.54 -0.08 0.83
N ASP A 34 11.19 -0.64 -0.19
CA ASP A 34 12.65 -0.58 -0.38
C ASP A 34 13.04 0.53 -1.36
N ALA A 35 12.21 0.83 -2.36
CA ALA A 35 12.47 1.85 -3.38
C ALA A 35 11.19 2.49 -3.91
N GLY A 36 11.33 3.71 -4.42
CA GLY A 36 10.25 4.43 -5.10
C GLY A 36 9.32 5.19 -4.17
N LEU A 37 8.23 5.70 -4.76
CA LEU A 37 7.18 6.44 -4.08
C LEU A 37 5.83 5.84 -4.44
N ALA A 38 5.05 5.49 -3.43
CA ALA A 38 3.64 5.12 -3.55
C ALA A 38 2.76 6.16 -2.85
N ARG A 39 1.51 6.24 -3.30
CA ARG A 39 0.50 7.15 -2.76
C ARG A 39 -0.77 6.36 -2.47
N THR A 40 -1.27 6.47 -1.25
CA THR A 40 -2.57 5.93 -0.87
C THR A 40 -3.61 7.04 -0.79
N SER A 41 -4.76 6.78 -1.39
CA SER A 41 -5.91 7.67 -1.36
C SER A 41 -7.17 6.92 -0.94
N ILE A 42 -8.14 7.65 -0.39
CA ILE A 42 -9.46 7.12 -0.04
C ILE A 42 -10.48 7.71 -1.01
N ILE A 43 -11.29 6.84 -1.60
CA ILE A 43 -12.45 7.22 -2.41
C ILE A 43 -13.66 7.31 -1.48
N SER A 44 -14.26 8.48 -1.37
CA SER A 44 -15.49 8.68 -0.59
C SER A 44 -16.71 8.09 -1.30
N VAL A 45 -17.85 7.99 -0.59
CA VAL A 45 -19.12 7.54 -1.20
C VAL A 45 -19.51 8.43 -2.39
N SER A 46 -19.22 9.72 -2.31
CA SER A 46 -19.54 10.68 -3.38
C SER A 46 -18.52 10.69 -4.52
N GLY A 47 -17.52 9.79 -4.50
CA GLY A 47 -16.50 9.66 -5.54
C GLY A 47 -15.33 10.63 -5.40
N SER A 48 -15.29 11.46 -4.35
CA SER A 48 -14.13 12.33 -4.10
C SER A 48 -12.92 11.50 -3.68
N ASN A 49 -11.76 11.84 -4.24
CA ASN A 49 -10.50 11.15 -3.96
C ASN A 49 -9.60 12.03 -3.09
N ARG A 50 -9.23 11.54 -1.90
CA ARG A 50 -8.36 12.26 -0.96
C ARG A 50 -7.11 11.44 -0.67
N VAL A 51 -5.94 12.04 -0.90
CA VAL A 51 -4.66 11.47 -0.50
C VAL A 51 -4.55 11.46 1.02
N ILE A 52 -4.18 10.32 1.59
CA ILE A 52 -4.06 10.14 3.05
C ILE A 52 -2.66 9.72 3.48
N ALA A 53 -1.87 9.15 2.58
CA ALA A 53 -0.54 8.66 2.91
C ALA A 53 0.35 8.61 1.68
N TRP A 54 1.64 8.75 1.93
CA TRP A 54 2.72 8.56 0.97
C TRP A 54 3.72 7.58 1.58
N GLN A 55 4.19 6.63 0.78
CA GLN A 55 5.13 5.62 1.21
C GLN A 55 6.37 5.66 0.34
N GLY A 56 7.53 5.72 1.00
CA GLY A 56 8.84 5.66 0.37
C GLY A 56 9.76 4.69 1.11
N PRO A 57 11.06 4.65 0.76
CA PRO A 57 12.01 3.70 1.34
C PRO A 57 12.02 3.74 2.87
N GLY A 58 11.92 2.57 3.50
CA GLY A 58 11.91 2.42 4.96
C GLY A 58 10.55 2.56 5.63
N THR A 59 9.49 2.87 4.87
CA THR A 59 8.12 2.93 5.39
C THR A 59 7.39 1.60 5.24
N MET A 60 6.29 1.44 5.97
CA MET A 60 5.45 0.25 5.93
C MET A 60 3.97 0.64 5.85
N PHE A 61 3.21 -0.04 4.99
CA PHE A 61 1.77 0.23 4.82
C PHE A 61 1.08 -0.97 4.16
N PRO A 62 -0.20 -1.23 4.45
CA PRO A 62 -1.03 -0.65 5.51
C PRO A 62 -0.64 -1.16 6.91
N VAL A 63 -1.13 -0.48 7.95
CA VAL A 63 -1.21 -1.07 9.29
C VAL A 63 -2.51 -1.87 9.34
N ILE A 64 -2.41 -3.20 9.43
CA ILE A 64 -3.57 -4.10 9.48
C ILE A 64 -3.98 -4.32 10.93
N HIS A 65 -5.28 -4.31 11.21
CA HIS A 65 -5.83 -4.69 12.51
C HIS A 65 -6.91 -5.77 12.36
N ARG A 66 -7.33 -6.37 13.47
CA ARG A 66 -8.32 -7.48 13.47
C ARG A 66 -9.75 -7.05 13.13
N ASN A 67 -10.09 -5.78 13.33
CA ASN A 67 -11.40 -5.27 12.99
C ASN A 67 -11.51 -5.09 11.47
N ARG A 68 -12.73 -5.13 10.94
CA ARG A 68 -12.99 -4.79 9.54
C ARG A 68 -13.77 -3.49 9.52
N PHE A 69 -13.16 -2.43 9.00
CA PHE A 69 -13.85 -1.17 8.79
C PHE A 69 -14.17 -1.01 7.32
N GLU A 70 -15.38 -0.57 7.01
CA GLU A 70 -15.81 -0.36 5.62
C GLU A 70 -14.88 0.61 4.87
N ILE A 71 -14.25 1.55 5.58
CA ILE A 71 -13.29 2.47 4.98
C ILE A 71 -12.09 1.76 4.34
N GLU A 72 -11.69 0.59 4.84
CA GLU A 72 -10.54 -0.17 4.34
C GLU A 72 -10.73 -0.64 2.91
N THR A 73 -11.97 -0.92 2.48
CA THR A 73 -12.27 -1.32 1.09
C THR A 73 -12.22 -0.16 0.11
N ARG A 74 -12.06 1.08 0.58
CA ARG A 74 -12.08 2.28 -0.26
C ARG A 74 -10.70 2.88 -0.51
N HIS A 75 -9.65 2.16 -0.10
CA HIS A 75 -8.28 2.58 -0.31
C HIS A 75 -7.81 2.16 -1.70
N LEU A 76 -7.08 3.06 -2.35
CA LEU A 76 -6.34 2.82 -3.57
C LEU A 76 -4.90 3.21 -3.31
N THR A 77 -3.96 2.30 -3.55
CA THR A 77 -2.52 2.60 -3.46
C THR A 77 -1.87 2.41 -4.82
N GLU A 78 -1.19 3.45 -5.30
CA GLU A 78 -0.62 3.51 -6.63
C GLU A 78 0.88 3.85 -6.57
N ALA A 79 1.65 3.27 -7.48
CA ALA A 79 3.04 3.60 -7.71
C ALA A 79 3.15 4.96 -8.43
N VAL A 80 3.75 5.96 -7.78
CA VAL A 80 4.00 7.29 -8.36
C VAL A 80 5.34 7.33 -9.12
N THR A 81 6.29 6.50 -8.69
CA THR A 81 7.49 6.11 -9.44
C THR A 81 7.53 4.59 -9.55
N ALA A 82 8.53 4.02 -10.22
CA ALA A 82 8.81 2.59 -10.05
C ALA A 82 9.04 2.29 -8.56
N VAL A 83 8.38 1.26 -8.02
CA VAL A 83 8.40 0.87 -6.61
C VAL A 83 8.90 -0.57 -6.48
N ALA A 84 9.73 -0.80 -5.46
CA ALA A 84 10.06 -2.13 -4.97
C ALA A 84 9.67 -2.24 -3.50
N ALA A 85 8.96 -3.31 -3.14
CA ALA A 85 8.51 -3.55 -1.77
C ALA A 85 8.56 -5.03 -1.42
N LEU A 86 8.69 -5.31 -0.12
CA LEU A 86 8.53 -6.64 0.45
C LEU A 86 7.06 -6.80 0.88
N GLU A 87 6.39 -7.81 0.36
CA GLU A 87 5.02 -8.24 0.68
C GLU A 87 5.01 -9.44 1.63
#